data_AF-A0A2D4J175-F1
#
_entry.id   AF-A0A2D4J175-F1
#
_cell.length_a   1.000
_cell.length_b   1.000
_cell.length_c   1.000
_cell.angle_alpha   90.00
_cell.angle_beta   90.00
_cell.angle_gamma   90.00
#
_symmetry.space_group_name_H-M   'P 1'
#
loop_
_entity.id
_entity.type
_entity.pdbx_description
1 polymer ?
#
loop_
_entity_poly.entity_id
_entity_poly.type
_entity_poly.pdbx_seq_one_letter_code
_entity_poly.pdbx_strand_id
1 'polypeptide(L)'
;MGSKLVSVAVTPNGYADAVYQDWFVMPEERHMPFSAFLDILEKKITSPGVFYVQKQCSNLTEEFPELIGDVEPEIPWMSEALGKQPDAVNFWLGESSAVTSFFHFSPPHFSTQRPL
;
A
#
# COMPACT_ATOMS: atom_id res chain seq x y z
N MET A 1 6.13 9.15 -16.38
CA MET A 1 5.74 9.12 -14.96
C MET A 1 6.16 10.33 -14.12
N GLY A 2 7.32 10.99 -14.30
CA GLY A 2 7.81 12.00 -13.34
C GLY A 2 6.82 13.09 -12.91
N SER A 3 6.08 13.70 -13.82
CA SER A 3 5.10 14.77 -13.52
C SER A 3 3.72 14.26 -13.06
N LYS A 4 3.48 12.94 -13.08
CA LYS A 4 2.19 12.35 -12.73
C LYS A 4 1.95 12.48 -11.24
N LEU A 5 0.74 12.90 -10.86
CA LEU A 5 0.33 12.94 -9.47
C LEU A 5 0.00 11.53 -9.00
N VAL A 6 0.56 11.16 -7.85
CA VAL A 6 0.32 9.86 -7.20
C VAL A 6 -0.10 10.09 -5.76
N SER A 7 -0.82 9.13 -5.19
CA SER A 7 -1.26 9.14 -3.80
C SER A 7 -0.11 8.67 -2.90
N VAL A 8 0.41 9.57 -2.05
CA VAL A 8 1.50 9.27 -1.11
C VAL A 8 0.98 9.39 0.32
N ALA A 9 1.20 8.36 1.13
CA ALA A 9 0.97 8.42 2.56
C ALA A 9 2.12 9.17 3.24
N VAL A 10 1.79 10.10 4.12
CA VAL A 10 2.74 10.87 4.91
C VAL A 10 2.43 10.68 6.38
N THR A 11 3.43 10.26 7.15
CA THR A 11 3.33 10.14 8.61
C THR A 11 4.50 10.85 9.28
N PRO A 12 4.34 11.36 10.52
CA PRO A 12 5.44 12.03 11.20
C PRO A 12 6.57 11.08 11.61
N ASN A 13 6.28 9.79 11.74
CA ASN A 13 7.15 8.80 12.38
C ASN A 13 7.25 7.46 11.62
N GLY A 14 6.59 7.32 10.47
CA GLY A 14 6.62 6.10 9.65
C GLY A 14 5.51 5.09 9.93
N TYR A 15 4.62 5.34 10.89
CA TYR A 15 3.57 4.40 11.28
C TYR A 15 2.22 4.83 10.70
N ALA A 16 1.79 4.21 9.60
CA ALA A 16 0.42 4.31 9.11
C ALA A 16 -0.46 3.25 9.76
N ASP A 17 -1.76 3.56 9.83
CA ASP A 17 -2.80 2.63 10.25
C ASP A 17 -2.44 1.98 11.60
N ALA A 18 -2.03 2.85 12.53
CA ALA A 18 -1.37 2.47 13.77
C ALA A 18 -2.11 3.03 14.99
N VAL A 19 -2.02 2.32 16.11
CA VAL A 19 -2.47 2.85 17.39
C VAL A 19 -1.43 3.83 17.91
N TYR A 20 -1.85 5.08 18.11
CA TYR A 20 -1.07 6.11 18.76
C TYR A 20 -1.82 6.59 20.00
N GLN A 21 -1.27 6.28 21.17
CA GLN A 21 -1.98 6.43 22.44
C GLN A 21 -3.30 5.63 22.41
N ASP A 22 -4.44 6.28 22.61
CA ASP A 22 -5.77 5.65 22.62
C ASP A 22 -6.51 5.79 21.27
N TRP A 23 -5.83 6.25 20.22
CA TRP A 23 -6.43 6.52 18.92
C TRP A 23 -5.83 5.62 17.84
N PHE A 24 -6.69 5.12 16.95
CA PHE A 24 -6.25 4.57 15.68
C PHE A 24 -6.05 5.72 14.69
N VAL A 25 -4.81 5.91 14.23
CA VAL A 25 -4.42 7.05 13.40
C VAL A 25 -4.11 6.56 11.98
N MET A 26 -4.77 7.20 11.02
CA MET A 26 -4.53 7.02 9.59
C MET A 26 -3.46 8.01 9.09
N PRO A 27 -2.71 7.68 8.03
CA PRO A 27 -1.77 8.62 7.45
C PRO A 27 -2.47 9.82 6.80
N GLU A 28 -1.74 10.92 6.63
CA GLU A 28 -2.14 11.97 5.70
C GLU A 28 -1.98 11.45 4.28
N GLU A 29 -3.02 11.56 3.44
CA GLU A 29 -2.92 11.30 2.00
C GLU A 29 -2.57 12.59 1.26
N ARG A 30 -1.46 12.56 0.54
CA ARG A 30 -0.97 13.70 -0.25
C ARG A 30 -0.82 13.32 -1.71
N HIS A 31 -1.45 14.12 -2.57
CA HIS A 31 -1.25 14.02 -4.02
C HIS A 31 -0.04 14.87 -4.42
N MET A 32 0.99 14.25 -4.98
CA MET A 32 2.21 14.97 -5.40
C MET A 32 2.83 14.36 -6.65
N PRO A 33 3.64 15.12 -7.42
CA PRO A 33 4.36 14.58 -8.56
C PRO A 33 5.29 13.44 -8.15
N PHE A 34 5.29 12.34 -8.91
CA PHE A 34 6.14 11.19 -8.62
C PHE A 34 7.63 11.55 -8.56
N SER A 35 8.08 12.49 -9.39
CA SER A 35 9.47 12.97 -9.35
C SER A 35 9.80 13.67 -8.03
N ALA A 36 8.88 14.47 -7.49
CA ALA A 36 9.08 15.15 -6.21
C ALA A 36 9.12 14.14 -5.05
N PHE A 37 8.33 13.07 -5.14
CA PHE A 37 8.40 11.95 -4.19
C PHE A 37 9.76 11.22 -4.26
N LEU A 38 10.25 10.93 -5.47
CA LEU A 38 11.57 10.34 -5.66
C LEU A 38 12.69 11.24 -5.14
N ASP A 39 12.60 12.56 -5.35
CA ASP A 39 13.60 13.50 -4.84
C ASP A 39 13.67 13.52 -3.30
N ILE A 40 12.55 13.24 -2.61
CA ILE A 40 12.51 13.04 -1.16
C ILE A 40 13.18 11.71 -0.79
N LEU A 41 12.81 10.60 -1.45
CA LEU A 41 13.39 9.27 -1.17
C LEU A 41 14.91 9.22 -1.40
N GLU A 42 15.38 9.88 -2.46
CA GLU A 42 16.80 9.98 -2.81
C GLU A 42 17.54 11.06 -2.00
N LYS A 43 16.86 11.72 -1.04
CA LYS A 43 17.41 12.75 -0.16
C LYS A 43 17.98 13.97 -0.89
N LYS A 44 17.49 14.26 -2.10
CA LYS A 44 17.80 15.50 -2.83
C LYS A 44 17.06 16.69 -2.23
N ILE A 45 15.86 16.45 -1.68
CA ILE A 45 15.03 17.43 -0.99
C ILE A 45 14.70 16.89 0.39
N THR A 46 14.76 17.76 1.41
CA THR A 46 14.32 17.42 2.77
C THR A 46 12.89 17.90 2.96
N SER A 47 12.02 17.00 3.43
CA SER A 47 10.63 17.28 3.77
C SER A 47 10.31 16.63 5.12
N PRO A 48 9.56 17.29 6.01
CA PRO A 48 9.20 16.69 7.28
C PRO A 48 8.23 15.51 7.09
N GLY A 49 8.46 14.44 7.83
CA GLY A 49 7.68 13.20 7.80
C GLY A 49 8.37 12.07 7.05
N VAL A 50 7.66 10.96 6.94
CA VAL A 50 8.05 9.72 6.27
C VAL A 50 7.04 9.47 5.16
N PHE A 51 7.54 9.27 3.94
CA PHE A 51 6.76 9.22 2.72
C PHE A 51 6.78 7.82 2.11
N TYR A 52 5.60 7.30 1.76
CA TYR A 52 5.47 5.99 1.12
C TYR A 52 4.17 5.84 0.33
N VAL A 53 4.29 5.24 -0.84
CA VAL A 53 3.18 4.77 -1.68
C VAL A 53 2.76 3.40 -1.14
N GLN A 54 1.57 3.33 -0.55
CA GLN A 54 1.03 2.12 0.07
C GLN A 54 -0.46 1.86 -0.19
N LYS A 55 -1.09 2.64 -1.08
CA LYS A 55 -2.54 2.56 -1.30
C LYS A 55 -2.91 1.16 -1.81
N GLN A 56 -3.73 0.45 -1.03
CA GLN A 56 -4.19 -0.90 -1.33
C GLN A 56 -5.57 -0.84 -1.98
N CYS A 57 -5.64 -0.62 -3.29
CA CYS A 57 -6.87 -0.58 -4.10
C CYS A 57 -6.50 -0.62 -5.59
N SER A 58 -5.67 -1.57 -6.00
CA SER A 58 -5.21 -1.68 -7.39
C SER A 58 -4.42 -0.45 -7.90
N ASN A 59 -3.65 0.20 -7.01
CA ASN A 59 -2.96 1.44 -7.35
C ASN A 59 -1.94 1.25 -8.50
N LEU A 60 -1.43 0.04 -8.73
CA LEU A 60 -0.57 -0.23 -9.89
C LEU A 60 -1.30 0.07 -11.20
N THR A 61 -2.51 -0.47 -11.37
CA THR A 61 -3.27 -0.30 -12.61
C THR A 61 -3.86 1.10 -12.75
N GLU A 62 -4.19 1.75 -11.64
CA GLU A 62 -4.82 3.07 -11.63
C GLU A 62 -3.81 4.22 -11.73
N GLU A 63 -2.75 4.18 -10.91
CA GLU A 63 -1.79 5.27 -10.74
C GLU A 63 -0.47 5.00 -11.47
N PHE A 64 -0.14 3.74 -11.80
CA PHE A 64 1.11 3.33 -12.44
C PHE A 64 0.94 2.42 -13.69
N PRO A 65 -0.02 2.66 -14.61
CA PRO A 65 -0.20 1.86 -15.81
C PRO A 65 1.04 1.75 -16.70
N GLU A 66 1.94 2.75 -16.63
CA GLU A 66 3.20 2.72 -17.37
C GLU A 66 4.15 1.60 -16.91
N LEU A 67 3.99 1.07 -15.69
CA LEU A 67 4.79 -0.05 -15.15
C LEU A 67 4.18 -1.42 -15.46
N ILE A 68 2.95 -1.50 -15.97
CA ILE A 68 2.26 -2.78 -16.22
C ILE A 68 3.04 -3.63 -17.22
N GLY A 69 3.71 -3.02 -18.21
CA GLY A 69 4.50 -3.76 -19.20
C GLY A 69 5.72 -4.47 -18.62
N ASP A 70 6.15 -4.08 -17.41
CA ASP A 70 7.35 -4.60 -16.75
C ASP A 70 7.03 -5.73 -15.74
N VAL A 71 5.75 -6.03 -15.51
CA VAL A 71 5.31 -7.03 -14.52
C VAL A 71 4.17 -7.90 -15.07
N GLU A 72 4.02 -9.09 -14.50
CA GLU A 72 2.86 -9.93 -14.79
C GLU A 72 1.62 -9.42 -14.01
N PRO A 73 0.43 -9.38 -14.63
CA PRO A 73 -0.79 -8.91 -13.97
C PRO A 73 -1.30 -9.90 -12.91
N GLU A 74 -0.85 -11.15 -12.95
CA GLU A 74 -1.21 -12.20 -12.02
C GLU A 74 -0.07 -13.21 -11.90
N ILE A 75 -0.17 -14.11 -10.90
CA ILE A 75 0.73 -15.25 -10.77
C ILE A 75 -0.01 -16.49 -11.30
N PRO A 76 0.35 -17.04 -12.48
CA PRO A 76 -0.50 -18.00 -13.20
C PRO A 76 -0.89 -19.24 -12.38
N TRP A 77 0.08 -19.85 -11.68
CA TRP A 77 -0.18 -21.05 -10.87
C TRP A 77 -1.12 -20.77 -9.69
N MET A 78 -1.11 -19.54 -9.15
CA MET A 78 -1.94 -19.15 -8.02
C MET A 78 -3.38 -18.91 -8.47
N SER A 79 -3.54 -18.27 -9.63
CA SER A 79 -4.87 -18.08 -10.24
C SER A 79 -5.52 -19.41 -10.60
N GLU A 80 -4.74 -20.35 -11.12
CA GLU A 80 -5.20 -21.72 -11.36
C GLU A 80 -5.63 -22.43 -10.07
N ALA A 81 -4.77 -22.39 -9.03
CA ALA A 81 -5.05 -23.05 -7.75
C ALA A 81 -6.29 -22.49 -7.02
N LEU A 82 -6.54 -21.18 -7.13
CA LEU A 82 -7.70 -20.52 -6.52
C LEU A 82 -8.94 -20.47 -7.42
N GLY A 83 -8.79 -20.79 -8.72
CA GLY A 83 -9.86 -20.67 -9.71
C GLY A 83 -10.33 -19.23 -9.94
N LYS A 84 -9.51 -18.23 -9.62
CA LYS A 84 -9.83 -16.80 -9.76
C LYS A 84 -8.59 -15.94 -9.98
N GLN A 85 -8.76 -14.81 -10.66
CA GLN A 85 -7.74 -13.78 -10.81
C GLN A 85 -7.61 -12.94 -9.53
N PRO A 86 -6.50 -12.19 -9.33
CA PRO A 86 -6.37 -11.29 -8.20
C PRO A 86 -7.43 -10.18 -8.22
N ASP A 87 -8.01 -9.91 -7.04
CA ASP A 87 -9.00 -8.82 -6.86
C ASP A 87 -8.33 -7.42 -6.92
N ALA A 88 -7.03 -7.34 -6.61
CA ALA A 88 -6.23 -6.12 -6.70
C ALA A 88 -4.74 -6.39 -6.92
N VAL A 89 -4.06 -5.47 -7.60
CA VAL A 89 -2.60 -5.49 -7.79
C VAL A 89 -2.02 -4.15 -7.33
N ASN A 90 -1.18 -4.18 -6.30
CA ASN A 90 -0.69 -2.97 -5.65
C ASN A 90 0.83 -2.78 -5.88
N PHE A 91 1.21 -1.53 -6.07
CA PHE A 91 2.59 -1.05 -6.09
C PHE A 91 2.96 -0.42 -4.74
N TRP A 92 4.14 -0.77 -4.25
CA TRP A 92 4.68 -0.32 -2.97
C TRP A 92 6.06 0.30 -3.17
N LEU A 93 6.25 1.51 -2.64
CA LEU A 93 7.54 2.20 -2.66
C LEU A 93 7.58 3.20 -1.50
N GLY A 94 8.64 3.21 -0.71
CA GLY A 94 8.70 4.07 0.47
C GLY A 94 10.07 4.14 1.11
N GLU A 95 10.19 5.02 2.09
CA GLU A 95 11.38 5.12 2.93
C GLU A 95 11.57 3.89 3.82
N SER A 96 12.82 3.62 4.22
CA SER A 96 13.15 2.50 5.11
C SER A 96 12.53 2.62 6.52
N SER A 97 12.11 3.82 6.91
CA SER A 97 11.41 4.09 8.17
C SER A 97 9.89 3.91 8.07
N ALA A 98 9.35 3.62 6.88
CA ALA A 98 7.93 3.28 6.73
C ALA A 98 7.68 1.87 7.28
N VAL A 99 6.77 1.76 8.25
CA VAL A 99 6.46 0.51 8.95
C VAL A 99 4.97 0.23 8.87
N THR A 100 4.61 -0.93 8.31
CA THR A 100 3.25 -1.45 8.39
C THR A 100 3.02 -2.06 9.76
N SER A 101 2.05 -1.53 10.50
CA SER A 101 1.68 -2.04 11.82
C SER A 101 1.14 -3.47 11.74
N PHE A 102 1.31 -4.25 12.81
CA PHE A 102 0.72 -5.58 12.91
C PHE A 102 -0.81 -5.48 12.99
N PHE A 103 -1.50 -6.10 12.04
CA PHE A 103 -2.95 -6.22 12.05
C PHE A 103 -3.37 -7.65 12.40
N HIS A 104 -4.22 -7.81 13.42
CA HIS A 104 -4.81 -9.11 13.75
C HIS A 104 -6.17 -9.27 13.08
N PHE A 105 -6.27 -10.24 12.18
CA PHE A 105 -7.54 -10.65 11.60
C PHE A 105 -8.07 -11.88 12.36
N SER A 106 -9.19 -11.73 13.08
CA SER A 106 -9.96 -12.86 13.60
C SER A 106 -11.11 -13.17 12.63
N PRO A 107 -11.10 -14.30 11.90
CA PRO A 107 -12.24 -14.69 11.09
C PRO A 107 -13.46 -14.95 11.99
N PRO A 108 -14.69 -14.71 11.51
CA PRO A 108 -15.89 -15.00 12.29
C PRO A 108 -15.92 -16.48 12.69
N HIS A 109 -16.20 -16.75 13.97
CA HIS A 109 -16.41 -18.11 14.46
C HIS A 109 -17.68 -18.69 13.84
N PHE A 110 -17.53 -19.49 12.79
CA PHE A 110 -18.61 -20.39 12.35
C PHE A 110 -18.77 -21.48 13.42
N SER A 111 -19.77 -21.32 14.29
CA SER A 111 -20.22 -22.38 15.18
C SER A 111 -20.76 -23.52 14.31
N THR A 112 -19.96 -24.57 14.16
CA THR A 112 -20.43 -25.83 13.60
C THR A 112 -21.34 -26.47 14.64
N GLN A 113 -22.64 -26.16 14.58
CA GLN A 113 -23.64 -27.04 15.16
C GLN A 113 -23.52 -28.37 14.42
N ARG A 114 -22.90 -29.35 15.08
CA ARG A 114 -22.93 -30.75 14.64
C ARG A 114 -24.39 -31.21 14.64
N PRO A 115 -24.92 -31.80 13.55
CA PRO A 115 -26.23 -32.44 13.59
C PRO A 115 -26.18 -33.62 14.57
N LEU A 116 -27.25 -33.75 15.36
CA LEU A 116 -27.51 -34.88 16.26
C LEU A 116 -27.73 -36.18 15.48
#